data_AF-U9TMF3-F1
#
_entry.id   AF-U9TMF3-F1
#
_cell.length_a   1.000
_cell.length_b   1.000
_cell.length_c   1.000
_cell.angle_alpha   90.00
_cell.angle_beta   90.00
_cell.angle_gamma   90.00
#
_symmetry.space_group_name_H-M   'P 1'
#
loop_
_entity.id
_entity.type
_entity.pdbx_description
1 polymer ?
#
loop_
_entity_poly.entity_id
_entity_poly.type
_entity_poly.pdbx_seq_one_letter_code
_entity_poly.pdbx_strand_id
1 'polypeptide(L)'
;MSGIDSNIGGFLSETTEIEQRITDAKSNITRIQEFQGQILNSTSTSTSNSAARERENIIANTRNLLIECKDRVKKIQYENARVPSSDPNFGIRQQRYEYLRTKLSNVLEEYRQVESDFMKQTKDRMARQYKVVNPNATQQEIDDYVSNSDSEPIFQHAILKTNEAKNALEEVQKRHEDIKNIENTIAELAALFQELHLQVEAQDQTIINIEQNAEAIAEKTEQTTQELGKATLLAKAARKKKWICLVIFILIIIIIVIVIITQLPQIRGDNSQSNNTNKTVTPALSNSPSSPSLT
;
A
#
# COMPACT_ATOMS: atom_id res chain seq x y z
N MET A 1 2.13 -23.60 -32.90
CA MET A 1 2.22 -23.74 -31.43
C MET A 1 2.18 -22.33 -30.84
N SER A 2 1.03 -21.88 -30.34
CA SER A 2 0.88 -20.62 -29.59
C SER A 2 -0.34 -20.79 -28.68
N GLY A 3 -0.25 -20.32 -27.44
CA GLY A 3 -1.20 -20.70 -26.38
C GLY A 3 -0.65 -20.64 -24.95
N ILE A 4 0.64 -20.31 -24.80
CA ILE A 4 1.24 -19.90 -23.52
C ILE A 4 1.89 -18.52 -23.71
N ASP A 5 1.08 -17.55 -24.13
CA ASP A 5 1.31 -16.17 -23.70
C ASP A 5 0.95 -16.13 -22.22
N SER A 6 1.89 -16.55 -21.36
CA SER A 6 1.71 -16.55 -19.91
C SER A 6 1.50 -15.11 -19.47
N ASN A 7 0.24 -14.77 -19.13
CA ASN A 7 -0.19 -13.39 -18.91
C ASN A 7 0.35 -12.83 -17.58
N ILE A 8 1.65 -12.53 -17.59
CA ILE A 8 2.41 -11.95 -16.49
C ILE A 8 1.84 -10.59 -16.08
N GLY A 9 1.22 -9.84 -17.00
CA GLY A 9 0.47 -8.62 -16.68
C GLY A 9 -0.75 -8.90 -15.78
N GLY A 10 -1.54 -9.92 -16.13
CA GLY A 10 -2.68 -10.38 -15.33
C GLY A 10 -2.25 -10.88 -13.94
N PHE A 11 -1.20 -11.70 -13.88
CA PHE A 11 -0.61 -12.15 -12.60
C PHE A 11 -0.09 -10.98 -11.75
N LEU A 12 0.66 -10.05 -12.34
CA LEU A 12 1.16 -8.88 -11.63
C LEU A 12 0.02 -7.98 -11.13
N SER A 13 -1.06 -7.83 -11.92
CA SER A 13 -2.29 -7.14 -11.49
C SER A 13 -2.95 -7.84 -10.30
N GLU A 14 -3.14 -9.17 -10.37
CA GLU A 14 -3.69 -9.97 -9.26
C GLU A 14 -2.84 -9.84 -7.98
N THR A 15 -1.50 -9.92 -8.10
CA THR A 15 -0.61 -9.75 -6.94
C THR A 15 -0.64 -8.34 -6.36
N THR A 16 -0.83 -7.32 -7.18
CA THR A 16 -0.94 -5.91 -6.73
C THR A 16 -2.27 -5.66 -6.01
N GLU A 17 -3.36 -6.27 -6.47
CA GLU A 17 -4.66 -6.18 -5.79
C GLU A 17 -4.65 -6.89 -4.43
N ILE A 18 -4.04 -8.08 -4.34
CA ILE A 18 -3.81 -8.76 -3.05
C ILE A 18 -2.94 -7.89 -2.14
N GLU A 19 -1.89 -7.27 -2.68
CA GLU A 19 -1.01 -6.39 -1.92
C GLU A 19 -1.77 -5.19 -1.31
N GLN A 20 -2.71 -4.59 -2.06
CA GLN A 20 -3.57 -3.52 -1.57
C GLN A 20 -4.48 -4.03 -0.44
N ARG A 21 -5.16 -5.17 -0.63
CA ARG A 21 -6.08 -5.75 0.38
C ARG A 21 -5.38 -6.13 1.69
N ILE A 22 -4.14 -6.60 1.65
CA ILE A 22 -3.31 -6.81 2.85
C ILE A 22 -3.01 -5.47 3.55
N THR A 23 -2.83 -4.40 2.78
CA THR A 23 -2.58 -3.03 3.31
C THR A 23 -3.86 -2.43 3.91
N ASP A 24 -5.02 -2.68 3.30
CA ASP A 24 -6.34 -2.28 3.82
C ASP A 24 -6.65 -3.01 5.13
N ALA A 25 -6.40 -4.32 5.19
CA ALA A 25 -6.52 -5.11 6.43
C ALA A 25 -5.61 -4.56 7.54
N LYS A 26 -4.34 -4.20 7.24
CA LYS A 26 -3.45 -3.56 8.21
C LYS A 26 -4.01 -2.22 8.72
N SER A 27 -4.57 -1.39 7.83
CA SER A 27 -5.22 -0.12 8.19
C SER A 27 -6.38 -0.34 9.17
N ASN A 28 -7.22 -1.33 8.90
CA ASN A 28 -8.29 -1.74 9.81
C ASN A 28 -7.76 -2.20 11.18
N ILE A 29 -6.67 -2.97 11.23
CA ILE A 29 -6.07 -3.46 12.47
C ILE A 29 -5.58 -2.29 13.34
N THR A 30 -4.93 -1.29 12.76
CA THR A 30 -4.59 -0.04 13.46
C THR A 30 -5.84 0.65 14.02
N ARG A 31 -6.94 0.67 13.27
CA ARG A 31 -8.21 1.29 13.71
C ARG A 31 -8.96 0.48 14.77
N ILE A 32 -8.84 -0.85 14.76
CA ILE A 32 -9.29 -1.72 15.86
C ILE A 32 -8.50 -1.38 17.14
N GLN A 33 -7.18 -1.20 17.03
CA GLN A 33 -6.33 -0.79 18.16
C GLN A 33 -6.69 0.61 18.70
N GLU A 34 -7.02 1.58 17.82
CA GLU A 34 -7.55 2.89 18.21
C GLU A 34 -8.84 2.77 19.05
N PHE A 35 -9.78 1.92 18.62
CA PHE A 35 -11.04 1.72 19.34
C PHE A 35 -10.86 0.92 20.64
N GLN A 36 -10.01 -0.10 20.66
CA GLN A 36 -9.61 -0.81 21.89
C GLN A 36 -9.03 0.16 22.93
N GLY A 37 -8.15 1.07 22.50
CA GLY A 37 -7.62 2.15 23.35
C GLY A 37 -8.71 3.08 23.89
N GLN A 38 -9.74 3.39 23.10
CA GLN A 38 -10.89 4.18 23.56
C GLN A 38 -11.77 3.40 24.56
N ILE A 39 -12.02 2.11 24.33
CA ILE A 39 -12.83 1.25 25.23
C ILE A 39 -12.17 1.13 26.62
N LEU A 40 -10.84 1.02 26.68
CA LEU A 40 -10.08 0.94 27.92
C LEU A 40 -9.99 2.28 28.65
N ASN A 41 -9.66 3.37 27.94
CA ASN A 41 -9.29 4.65 28.57
C ASN A 41 -10.45 5.65 28.72
N SER A 42 -11.60 5.44 28.07
CA SER A 42 -12.73 6.38 28.20
C SER A 42 -13.42 6.28 29.56
N THR A 43 -13.63 7.44 30.19
CA THR A 43 -14.44 7.63 31.40
C THR A 43 -15.94 7.79 31.09
N SER A 44 -16.31 7.91 29.82
CA SER A 44 -17.68 8.07 29.35
C SER A 44 -18.22 6.77 28.75
N THR A 45 -19.27 6.22 29.36
CA THR A 45 -19.93 4.99 28.92
C THR A 45 -20.52 5.10 27.51
N SER A 46 -20.93 6.30 27.07
CA SER A 46 -21.41 6.50 25.69
C SER A 46 -20.27 6.39 24.68
N THR A 47 -19.11 6.98 24.96
CA THR A 47 -17.90 6.90 24.12
C THR A 47 -17.38 5.47 24.01
N SER A 48 -17.32 4.75 25.14
CA SER A 48 -16.92 3.33 25.17
C SER A 48 -17.86 2.46 24.33
N ASN A 49 -19.18 2.65 24.47
CA ASN A 49 -20.17 1.91 23.68
C ASN A 49 -20.18 2.27 22.18
N SER A 50 -19.85 3.50 21.78
CA SER A 50 -19.64 3.83 20.36
C SER A 50 -18.39 3.16 19.80
N ALA A 51 -17.26 3.22 20.53
CA ALA A 51 -16.01 2.59 20.10
C ALA A 51 -16.14 1.06 19.97
N ALA A 52 -16.89 0.41 20.86
CA ALA A 52 -17.19 -1.02 20.77
C ALA A 52 -17.98 -1.39 19.49
N ARG A 53 -18.98 -0.58 19.11
CA ARG A 53 -19.77 -0.81 17.89
C ARG A 53 -18.95 -0.63 16.61
N GLU A 54 -18.11 0.42 16.56
CA GLU A 54 -17.25 0.66 15.40
C GLU A 54 -16.12 -0.38 15.29
N ARG A 55 -15.59 -0.87 16.42
CA ARG A 55 -14.67 -2.02 16.43
C ARG A 55 -15.30 -3.24 15.77
N GLU A 56 -16.52 -3.61 16.17
CA GLU A 56 -17.19 -4.81 15.67
C GLU A 56 -17.41 -4.77 14.14
N ASN A 57 -17.87 -3.62 13.62
CA ASN A 57 -18.02 -3.38 12.18
C ASN A 57 -16.71 -3.63 11.40
N ILE A 58 -15.59 -3.17 11.95
CA ILE A 58 -14.27 -3.29 11.30
C ILE A 58 -13.69 -4.70 11.46
N ILE A 59 -13.92 -5.41 12.57
CA ILE A 59 -13.50 -6.82 12.74
C ILE A 59 -14.11 -7.70 11.64
N ALA A 60 -15.42 -7.61 11.43
CA ALA A 60 -16.10 -8.38 10.40
C ALA A 60 -15.55 -8.11 8.98
N ASN A 61 -15.22 -6.85 8.65
CA ASN A 61 -14.57 -6.51 7.39
C ASN A 61 -13.13 -7.06 7.29
N THR A 62 -12.35 -6.93 8.35
CA THR A 62 -10.94 -7.36 8.43
C THR A 62 -10.81 -8.87 8.29
N ARG A 63 -11.66 -9.64 8.97
CA ARG A 63 -11.75 -11.10 8.86
C ARG A 63 -11.92 -11.54 7.41
N ASN A 64 -12.89 -10.95 6.70
CA ASN A 64 -13.15 -11.26 5.29
C ASN A 64 -11.96 -10.91 4.38
N LEU A 65 -11.30 -9.77 4.59
CA LEU A 65 -10.09 -9.38 3.83
C LEU A 65 -8.93 -10.37 4.07
N LEU A 66 -8.71 -10.80 5.31
CA LEU A 66 -7.62 -11.74 5.65
C LEU A 66 -7.86 -13.13 5.08
N ILE A 67 -9.10 -13.63 5.11
CA ILE A 67 -9.50 -14.90 4.47
C ILE A 67 -9.28 -14.80 2.95
N GLU A 68 -9.78 -13.74 2.30
CA GLU A 68 -9.63 -13.57 0.84
C GLU A 68 -8.14 -13.48 0.43
N CYS A 69 -7.33 -12.71 1.18
CA CYS A 69 -5.89 -12.62 0.93
C CYS A 69 -5.21 -13.99 1.09
N LYS A 70 -5.55 -14.76 2.14
CA LYS A 70 -5.04 -16.11 2.37
C LYS A 70 -5.37 -17.03 1.21
N ASP A 71 -6.64 -17.11 0.79
CA ASP A 71 -7.06 -18.00 -0.29
C ASP A 71 -6.45 -17.61 -1.64
N ARG A 72 -6.30 -16.32 -1.93
CA ARG A 72 -5.65 -15.84 -3.16
C ARG A 72 -4.14 -16.11 -3.17
N VAL A 73 -3.45 -16.00 -2.03
CA VAL A 73 -2.03 -16.40 -1.91
C VAL A 73 -1.86 -17.92 -2.03
N LYS A 74 -2.79 -18.71 -1.49
CA LYS A 74 -2.81 -20.18 -1.64
C LYS A 74 -3.11 -20.62 -3.09
N LYS A 75 -4.00 -19.93 -3.80
CA LYS A 75 -4.21 -20.09 -5.25
C LYS A 75 -2.90 -19.88 -6.02
N ILE A 76 -2.16 -18.80 -5.72
CA ILE A 76 -0.86 -18.54 -6.35
C ILE A 76 0.16 -19.65 -6.02
N GLN A 77 0.22 -20.15 -4.77
CA GLN A 77 1.08 -21.28 -4.40
C GLN A 77 0.84 -22.51 -5.31
N TYR A 78 -0.43 -22.86 -5.47
CA TYR A 78 -0.90 -24.01 -6.25
C TYR A 78 -0.69 -23.85 -7.76
N GLU A 79 -0.81 -22.62 -8.28
CA GLU A 79 -0.45 -22.30 -9.67
C GLU A 79 1.07 -22.33 -9.89
N ASN A 80 1.87 -21.75 -8.98
CA ASN A 80 3.34 -21.76 -9.07
C ASN A 80 3.88 -23.19 -9.12
N ALA A 81 3.31 -24.10 -8.32
CA ALA A 81 3.70 -25.51 -8.27
C ALA A 81 3.43 -26.31 -9.57
N ARG A 82 2.77 -25.69 -10.57
CA ARG A 82 2.54 -26.25 -11.91
C ARG A 82 3.28 -25.51 -13.04
N VAL A 83 3.94 -24.40 -12.76
CA VAL A 83 4.75 -23.70 -13.75
C VAL A 83 6.13 -24.39 -13.80
N PRO A 84 6.58 -24.90 -14.96
CA PRO A 84 7.91 -25.50 -15.07
C PRO A 84 9.00 -24.50 -14.69
N SER A 85 10.08 -24.95 -14.03
CA SER A 85 11.23 -24.11 -13.67
C SER A 85 11.97 -23.50 -14.87
N SER A 86 11.62 -23.91 -16.09
CA SER A 86 12.09 -23.35 -17.36
C SER A 86 11.21 -22.21 -17.91
N ASP A 87 10.06 -21.89 -17.31
CA ASP A 87 9.25 -20.73 -17.70
C ASP A 87 10.02 -19.44 -17.38
N PRO A 88 10.19 -18.50 -18.34
CA PRO A 88 10.91 -17.24 -18.12
C PRO A 88 10.39 -16.37 -16.97
N ASN A 89 9.14 -16.58 -16.54
CA ASN A 89 8.49 -15.86 -15.45
C ASN A 89 8.56 -16.58 -14.10
N PHE A 90 9.00 -17.84 -14.05
CA PHE A 90 8.94 -18.69 -12.84
C PHE A 90 9.52 -17.97 -11.60
N GLY A 91 10.72 -17.39 -11.73
CA GLY A 91 11.37 -16.64 -10.64
C GLY A 91 10.57 -15.41 -10.18
N ILE A 92 9.93 -14.68 -11.11
CA ILE A 92 9.09 -13.52 -10.77
C ILE A 92 7.81 -13.98 -10.05
N ARG A 93 7.20 -15.08 -10.51
CA ARG A 93 6.02 -15.66 -9.85
C ARG A 93 6.33 -16.16 -8.44
N GLN A 94 7.48 -16.80 -8.23
CA GLN A 94 7.89 -17.22 -6.90
C GLN A 94 8.25 -16.03 -6.00
N GLN A 95 9.00 -15.04 -6.49
CA GLN A 95 9.34 -13.85 -5.71
C GLN A 95 8.08 -13.08 -5.26
N ARG A 96 7.09 -12.92 -6.15
CA ARG A 96 5.81 -12.27 -5.81
C ARG A 96 4.99 -13.08 -4.82
N TYR A 97 4.95 -14.40 -4.96
CA TYR A 97 4.31 -15.29 -3.99
C TYR A 97 4.93 -15.17 -2.60
N GLU A 98 6.26 -15.31 -2.47
CA GLU A 98 6.95 -15.24 -1.17
C GLU A 98 6.81 -13.87 -0.52
N TYR A 99 6.83 -12.80 -1.32
CA TYR A 99 6.56 -11.45 -0.84
C TYR A 99 5.15 -11.32 -0.23
N LEU A 100 4.10 -11.74 -0.96
CA LEU A 100 2.72 -11.66 -0.47
C LEU A 100 2.50 -12.57 0.75
N ARG A 101 3.06 -13.79 0.74
CA ARG A 101 3.02 -14.70 1.88
C ARG A 101 3.63 -14.05 3.12
N THR A 102 4.84 -13.51 3.00
CA THR A 102 5.52 -12.83 4.11
C THR A 102 4.74 -11.59 4.59
N LYS A 103 4.21 -10.78 3.67
CA LYS A 103 3.42 -9.59 4.01
C LYS A 103 2.14 -9.95 4.77
N LEU A 104 1.44 -11.01 4.36
CA LEU A 104 0.23 -11.49 5.04
C LEU A 104 0.56 -12.14 6.39
N SER A 105 1.59 -12.99 6.48
CA SER A 105 2.06 -13.59 7.74
C SER A 105 2.35 -12.51 8.80
N ASN A 106 3.02 -11.42 8.41
CA ASN A 106 3.34 -10.31 9.31
C ASN A 106 2.08 -9.57 9.80
N VAL A 107 1.05 -9.41 8.96
CA VAL A 107 -0.21 -8.75 9.33
C VAL A 107 -1.07 -9.65 10.23
N LEU A 108 -1.07 -10.97 10.01
CA LEU A 108 -1.71 -11.94 10.91
C LEU A 108 -1.03 -11.97 12.29
N GLU A 109 0.30 -11.92 12.32
CA GLU A 109 1.10 -11.83 13.56
C GLU A 109 0.80 -10.54 14.34
N GLU A 110 0.84 -9.39 13.66
CA GLU A 110 0.57 -8.08 14.21
C GLU A 110 -0.85 -7.98 14.80
N TYR A 111 -1.87 -8.48 14.09
CA TYR A 111 -3.24 -8.48 14.60
C TYR A 111 -3.41 -9.41 15.81
N ARG A 112 -2.79 -10.59 15.80
CA ARG A 112 -2.85 -11.52 16.93
C ARG A 112 -2.20 -10.93 18.18
N GLN A 113 -1.13 -10.15 18.02
CA GLN A 113 -0.51 -9.41 19.12
C GLN A 113 -1.43 -8.30 19.65
N VAL A 114 -2.05 -7.50 18.78
CA VAL A 114 -3.01 -6.43 19.14
C VAL A 114 -4.19 -6.99 19.97
N GLU A 115 -4.80 -8.09 19.52
CA GLU A 115 -5.91 -8.73 20.24
C GLU A 115 -5.45 -9.40 21.55
N SER A 116 -4.25 -10.01 21.57
CA SER A 116 -3.65 -10.57 22.80
C SER A 116 -3.40 -9.51 23.88
N ASP A 117 -2.82 -8.36 23.49
CA ASP A 117 -2.58 -7.24 24.42
C ASP A 117 -3.89 -6.60 24.90
N PHE A 118 -4.92 -6.53 24.05
CA PHE A 118 -6.25 -6.04 24.44
C PHE A 118 -6.98 -7.00 25.38
N MET A 119 -6.94 -8.32 25.12
CA MET A 119 -7.44 -9.34 26.05
C MET A 119 -6.76 -9.21 27.41
N LYS A 120 -5.42 -9.13 27.44
CA LYS A 120 -4.64 -8.99 28.67
C LYS A 120 -5.04 -7.74 29.47
N GLN A 121 -5.11 -6.59 28.82
CA GLN A 121 -5.52 -5.33 29.47
C GLN A 121 -6.97 -5.39 29.99
N THR A 122 -7.86 -6.10 29.31
CA THR A 122 -9.25 -6.32 29.74
C THR A 122 -9.31 -7.23 30.97
N LYS A 123 -8.57 -8.33 30.97
CA LYS A 123 -8.42 -9.26 32.11
C LYS A 123 -7.78 -8.55 33.32
N ASP A 124 -6.73 -7.75 33.13
CA ASP A 124 -6.13 -6.89 34.16
C ASP A 124 -7.12 -5.86 34.74
N ARG A 125 -8.00 -5.28 33.90
CA ARG A 125 -9.03 -4.32 34.35
C ARG A 125 -10.09 -5.01 35.20
N MET A 126 -10.56 -6.19 34.80
CA MET A 126 -11.52 -6.99 35.57
C MET A 126 -10.95 -7.41 36.93
N ALA A 127 -9.71 -7.90 36.96
CA ALA A 127 -9.02 -8.26 38.21
C ALA A 127 -8.92 -7.07 39.18
N ARG A 128 -8.61 -5.86 38.67
CA ARG A 128 -8.55 -4.63 39.48
C ARG A 128 -9.93 -4.21 40.01
N GLN A 129 -10.96 -4.25 39.17
CA GLN A 129 -12.33 -3.92 39.58
C GLN A 129 -12.83 -4.89 40.67
N TYR A 130 -12.54 -6.18 40.54
CA TYR A 130 -12.89 -7.17 41.56
C TYR A 130 -12.14 -6.94 42.88
N LYS A 131 -10.84 -6.62 42.87
CA LYS A 131 -10.07 -6.24 44.08
C LYS A 131 -10.62 -4.97 44.78
N VAL A 132 -11.35 -4.09 44.08
CA VAL A 132 -12.02 -2.92 44.70
C VAL A 132 -13.29 -3.33 45.46
N VAL A 133 -14.02 -4.35 44.99
CA VAL A 133 -15.23 -4.87 45.64
C VAL A 133 -14.89 -5.88 46.75
N ASN A 134 -13.86 -6.71 46.54
CA ASN A 134 -13.35 -7.68 47.51
C ASN A 134 -11.83 -7.48 47.74
N PRO A 135 -11.42 -6.57 48.66
CA PRO A 135 -10.01 -6.26 48.91
C PRO A 135 -9.18 -7.42 49.49
N ASN A 136 -9.84 -8.44 50.06
CA ASN A 136 -9.19 -9.59 50.70
C ASN A 136 -9.08 -10.80 49.77
N ALA A 137 -9.53 -10.69 48.50
CA ALA A 137 -9.50 -11.78 47.54
C ALA A 137 -8.09 -12.32 47.30
N THR A 138 -7.97 -13.64 47.36
CA THR A 138 -6.78 -14.38 46.95
C THR A 138 -6.56 -14.26 45.44
N GLN A 139 -5.33 -14.49 44.98
CA GLN A 139 -5.06 -14.42 43.53
C GLN A 139 -5.83 -15.51 42.75
N GLN A 140 -6.04 -16.70 43.35
CA GLN A 140 -6.76 -17.79 42.70
C GLN A 140 -8.25 -17.45 42.47
N GLU A 141 -8.96 -16.89 43.46
CA GLU A 141 -10.35 -16.44 43.28
C GLU A 141 -10.52 -15.39 42.16
N ILE A 142 -9.44 -14.67 41.84
CA ILE A 142 -9.42 -13.61 40.83
C ILE A 142 -9.11 -14.19 39.46
N ASP A 143 -8.15 -15.11 39.39
CA ASP A 143 -7.85 -15.85 38.15
C ASP A 143 -9.08 -16.69 37.74
N ASP A 144 -9.79 -17.28 38.71
CA ASP A 144 -11.06 -17.98 38.51
C ASP A 144 -12.19 -17.04 38.02
N TYR A 145 -12.36 -15.87 38.65
CA TYR A 145 -13.35 -14.85 38.24
C TYR A 145 -13.06 -14.20 36.87
N VAL A 146 -11.80 -14.18 36.43
CA VAL A 146 -11.38 -13.59 35.15
C VAL A 146 -11.35 -14.61 34.01
N SER A 147 -11.28 -15.91 34.33
CA SER A 147 -11.16 -16.99 33.34
C SER A 147 -12.46 -17.74 33.09
N ASN A 148 -13.39 -17.77 34.04
CA ASN A 148 -14.62 -18.57 33.95
C ASN A 148 -15.86 -17.67 33.86
N SER A 149 -16.52 -17.64 32.70
CA SER A 149 -17.85 -17.03 32.54
C SER A 149 -18.88 -17.58 33.53
N ASP A 150 -18.69 -18.83 33.93
CA ASP A 150 -19.62 -19.63 34.72
C ASP A 150 -19.33 -19.48 36.24
N SER A 151 -18.44 -18.54 36.63
CA SER A 151 -18.10 -18.21 38.03
C SER A 151 -19.19 -17.40 38.78
N GLU A 152 -20.45 -17.65 38.43
CA GLU A 152 -21.63 -17.07 39.08
C GLU A 152 -21.67 -17.15 40.62
N PRO A 153 -21.17 -18.19 41.33
CA PRO A 153 -21.35 -18.34 42.78
C PRO A 153 -20.88 -17.15 43.62
N ILE A 154 -19.78 -16.51 43.19
CA ILE A 154 -19.16 -15.39 43.90
C ILE A 154 -20.08 -14.16 43.92
N PHE A 155 -20.74 -13.88 42.80
CA PHE A 155 -21.66 -12.74 42.67
C PHE A 155 -23.08 -13.09 43.13
N GLN A 156 -23.61 -14.28 42.81
CA GLN A 156 -24.98 -14.67 43.21
C GLN A 156 -25.21 -14.56 44.73
N HIS A 157 -24.23 -14.91 45.56
CA HIS A 157 -24.37 -14.79 47.02
C HIS A 157 -24.51 -13.35 47.55
N ALA A 158 -24.08 -12.34 46.80
CA ALA A 158 -24.24 -10.92 47.15
C ALA A 158 -25.42 -10.23 46.45
N ILE A 159 -25.82 -10.72 45.27
CA ILE A 159 -26.68 -9.98 44.31
C ILE A 159 -28.18 -9.96 44.64
N LEU A 160 -28.69 -10.90 45.44
CA LEU A 160 -30.11 -11.29 45.51
C LEU A 160 -31.15 -10.22 46.01
N LYS A 161 -30.83 -8.92 46.10
CA LYS A 161 -31.73 -7.91 46.71
C LYS A 161 -31.88 -6.53 46.04
N THR A 162 -31.12 -6.14 45.01
CA THR A 162 -31.32 -4.83 44.34
C THR A 162 -31.26 -4.88 42.80
N ASN A 163 -31.77 -3.83 42.14
CA ASN A 163 -31.68 -3.71 40.68
C ASN A 163 -30.24 -3.39 40.22
N GLU A 164 -29.46 -2.69 41.03
CA GLU A 164 -28.05 -2.35 40.72
C GLU A 164 -27.22 -3.63 40.56
N ALA A 165 -27.52 -4.64 41.36
CA ALA A 165 -26.89 -5.95 41.35
C ALA A 165 -27.09 -6.70 40.01
N LYS A 166 -28.25 -6.55 39.36
CA LYS A 166 -28.48 -7.12 38.01
C LYS A 166 -27.61 -6.45 36.95
N ASN A 167 -27.59 -5.12 36.94
CA ASN A 167 -26.78 -4.35 35.99
C ASN A 167 -25.29 -4.71 36.09
N ALA A 168 -24.80 -4.98 37.31
CA ALA A 168 -23.43 -5.44 37.53
C ALA A 168 -23.17 -6.84 36.95
N LEU A 169 -24.09 -7.78 37.11
CA LEU A 169 -23.99 -9.12 36.53
C LEU A 169 -23.99 -9.09 35.00
N GLU A 170 -24.89 -8.31 34.40
CA GLU A 170 -24.97 -8.10 32.94
C GLU A 170 -23.65 -7.51 32.39
N GLU A 171 -23.02 -6.57 33.10
CA GLU A 171 -21.71 -6.03 32.70
C GLU A 171 -20.58 -7.08 32.82
N VAL A 172 -20.59 -7.92 33.85
CA VAL A 172 -19.61 -9.01 34.03
C VAL A 172 -19.76 -10.09 32.95
N GLN A 173 -20.99 -10.48 32.63
CA GLN A 173 -21.29 -11.45 31.57
C GLN A 173 -20.84 -10.92 30.20
N LYS A 174 -21.17 -9.67 29.88
CA LYS A 174 -20.73 -9.04 28.63
C LYS A 174 -19.20 -9.04 28.47
N ARG A 175 -18.45 -8.71 29.53
CA ARG A 175 -16.96 -8.72 29.45
C ARG A 175 -16.38 -10.11 29.21
N HIS A 176 -17.02 -11.16 29.72
CA HIS A 176 -16.62 -12.55 29.42
C HIS A 176 -16.95 -12.94 27.98
N GLU A 177 -18.07 -12.49 27.43
CA GLU A 177 -18.40 -12.65 26.01
C GLU A 177 -17.40 -11.90 25.11
N ASP A 178 -17.08 -10.64 25.45
CA ASP A 178 -16.04 -9.84 24.78
C ASP A 178 -14.68 -10.58 24.78
N ILE A 179 -14.24 -11.13 25.92
CA ILE A 179 -13.01 -11.94 26.04
C ILE A 179 -13.07 -13.18 25.14
N LYS A 180 -14.16 -13.95 25.19
CA LYS A 180 -14.34 -15.17 24.40
C LYS A 180 -14.31 -14.88 22.90
N ASN A 181 -14.85 -13.74 22.48
CA ASN A 181 -14.80 -13.29 21.09
C ASN A 181 -13.37 -12.92 20.67
N ILE A 182 -12.57 -12.30 21.54
CA ILE A 182 -11.14 -12.06 21.30
C ILE A 182 -10.36 -13.39 21.19
N GLU A 183 -10.63 -14.35 22.07
CA GLU A 183 -9.98 -15.67 22.05
C GLU A 183 -10.31 -16.45 20.76
N ASN A 184 -11.57 -16.39 20.29
CA ASN A 184 -11.98 -16.92 18.98
C ASN A 184 -11.21 -16.24 17.83
N THR A 185 -11.05 -14.91 17.86
CA THR A 185 -10.27 -14.17 16.84
C THR A 185 -8.80 -14.58 16.85
N ILE A 186 -8.18 -14.71 18.02
CA ILE A 186 -6.78 -15.16 18.16
C ILE A 186 -6.60 -16.58 17.59
N ALA A 187 -7.55 -17.48 17.83
CA ALA A 187 -7.53 -18.85 17.29
C ALA A 187 -7.69 -18.87 15.77
N GLU A 188 -8.58 -18.06 15.20
CA GLU A 188 -8.74 -17.94 13.74
C GLU A 188 -7.49 -17.36 13.07
N LEU A 189 -6.86 -16.33 13.64
CA LEU A 189 -5.61 -15.77 13.12
C LEU A 189 -4.47 -16.80 13.13
N ALA A 190 -4.40 -17.65 14.16
CA ALA A 190 -3.46 -18.77 14.21
C ALA A 190 -3.75 -19.84 13.14
N ALA A 191 -5.03 -20.17 12.90
CA ALA A 191 -5.44 -21.11 11.85
C ALA A 191 -5.09 -20.57 10.44
N LEU A 192 -5.42 -19.30 10.15
CA LEU A 192 -5.06 -18.64 8.89
C LEU A 192 -3.54 -18.60 8.67
N PHE A 193 -2.77 -18.34 9.73
CA PHE A 193 -1.31 -18.40 9.69
C PHE A 193 -0.81 -19.81 9.39
N GLN A 194 -1.39 -20.85 10.00
CA GLN A 194 -1.03 -22.24 9.72
C GLN A 194 -1.35 -22.63 8.27
N GLU A 195 -2.57 -22.37 7.79
CA GLU A 195 -3.00 -22.65 6.40
C GLU A 195 -2.06 -22.02 5.36
N LEU A 196 -1.63 -20.77 5.61
CA LEU A 196 -0.71 -20.01 4.77
C LEU A 196 0.70 -20.63 4.70
N HIS A 197 1.12 -21.37 5.72
CA HIS A 197 2.41 -22.06 5.76
C HIS A 197 2.36 -23.53 5.35
N LEU A 198 1.17 -24.17 5.30
CA LEU A 198 1.03 -25.51 4.73
C LEU A 198 1.51 -25.50 3.27
N GLN A 199 2.41 -26.40 2.91
CA GLN A 199 2.82 -26.59 1.52
C GLN A 199 1.76 -27.41 0.78
N VAL A 200 1.43 -27.00 -0.45
CA VAL A 200 0.62 -27.83 -1.35
C VAL A 200 1.56 -28.79 -2.08
N GLU A 201 1.34 -30.09 -1.92
CA GLU A 201 2.04 -31.13 -2.69
C GLU A 201 1.54 -31.12 -4.14
N ALA A 202 2.47 -31.01 -5.09
CA ALA A 202 2.17 -31.18 -6.50
C ALA A 202 2.30 -32.66 -6.88
N GLN A 203 1.18 -33.37 -6.98
CA GLN A 203 1.17 -34.70 -7.58
C GLN A 203 1.20 -34.59 -9.11
N ASP A 204 2.22 -35.24 -9.69
CA ASP A 204 2.51 -35.49 -11.11
C ASP A 204 2.30 -34.34 -12.12
N GLN A 205 3.41 -33.67 -12.43
CA GLN A 205 3.88 -33.69 -13.83
C GLN A 205 5.30 -34.24 -13.92
N THR A 206 5.54 -35.03 -14.95
CA THR A 206 6.76 -35.80 -15.18
C THR A 206 8.03 -34.97 -15.06
N ILE A 207 8.98 -35.45 -14.25
CA ILE A 207 10.35 -34.93 -14.19
C ILE A 207 11.03 -35.17 -15.55
N ILE A 208 11.02 -34.16 -16.42
CA ILE A 208 11.93 -34.08 -17.57
C ILE A 208 13.12 -33.23 -17.14
N ASN A 209 14.23 -33.90 -16.82
CA ASN A 209 15.49 -33.26 -16.45
C ASN A 209 15.97 -32.34 -17.58
N ILE A 210 16.20 -31.06 -17.29
CA ILE A 210 16.95 -30.13 -18.15
C ILE A 210 18.06 -29.48 -17.32
N GLU A 211 19.19 -30.17 -17.29
CA GLU A 211 20.40 -29.85 -16.50
C GLU A 211 21.23 -28.72 -17.16
N GLN A 212 20.57 -27.72 -17.75
CA GLN A 212 21.19 -26.74 -18.67
C GLN A 212 20.88 -25.25 -18.39
N ASN A 213 20.06 -24.92 -17.39
CA ASN A 213 19.63 -23.52 -17.15
C ASN A 213 20.45 -22.75 -16.09
N ALA A 214 21.48 -23.34 -15.48
CA ALA A 214 22.32 -22.63 -14.51
C ALA A 214 23.09 -21.45 -15.15
N GLU A 215 23.60 -21.65 -16.37
CA GLU A 215 24.39 -20.67 -17.12
C GLU A 215 23.51 -19.52 -17.68
N ALA A 216 22.33 -19.86 -18.19
CA ALA A 216 21.36 -18.90 -18.75
C ALA A 216 20.75 -17.92 -17.71
N ILE A 217 20.75 -18.26 -16.41
CA ILE A 217 20.22 -17.41 -15.35
C ILE A 217 21.24 -16.33 -14.94
N ALA A 218 22.54 -16.63 -14.98
CA ALA A 218 23.60 -15.68 -14.65
C ALA A 218 23.61 -14.50 -15.63
N GLU A 219 23.59 -14.77 -16.95
CA GLU A 219 23.64 -13.75 -18.00
C GLU A 219 22.40 -12.83 -18.01
N LYS A 220 21.24 -13.33 -17.57
CA LYS A 220 19.97 -12.57 -17.63
C LYS A 220 19.68 -11.72 -16.39
N THR A 221 20.21 -12.09 -15.22
CA THR A 221 20.06 -11.29 -13.99
C THR A 221 20.78 -9.93 -14.10
N GLU A 222 21.91 -9.87 -14.79
CA GLU A 222 22.61 -8.60 -15.06
C GLU A 222 21.74 -7.64 -15.89
N GLN A 223 20.93 -8.16 -16.83
CA GLN A 223 20.06 -7.34 -17.67
C GLN A 223 18.83 -6.80 -16.91
N THR A 224 18.21 -7.61 -16.05
CA THR A 224 17.02 -7.21 -15.28
C THR A 224 17.28 -6.03 -14.33
N THR A 225 18.49 -5.90 -13.78
CA THR A 225 18.84 -4.74 -12.92
C THR A 225 19.00 -3.44 -13.69
N GLN A 226 19.28 -3.48 -15.01
CA GLN A 226 19.46 -2.26 -15.81
C GLN A 226 18.14 -1.59 -16.23
N GLU A 227 17.07 -2.36 -16.41
CA GLU A 227 15.78 -1.84 -16.92
C GLU A 227 15.12 -0.86 -15.93
N LEU A 228 15.21 -1.16 -14.63
CA LEU A 228 14.71 -0.27 -13.56
C LEU A 228 15.52 1.03 -13.45
N GLY A 229 16.79 1.05 -13.89
CA GLY A 229 17.64 2.25 -13.91
C GLY A 229 17.40 3.16 -15.14
N LYS A 230 17.15 2.57 -16.31
CA LYS A 230 17.09 3.28 -17.61
C LYS A 230 15.98 4.35 -17.67
N ALA A 231 14.87 4.17 -16.96
CA ALA A 231 13.76 5.12 -16.89
C ALA A 231 14.19 6.55 -16.47
N THR A 232 15.16 6.68 -15.56
CA THR A 232 15.60 7.99 -15.05
C THR A 232 16.65 8.67 -15.93
N LEU A 233 17.41 7.90 -16.72
CA LEU A 233 18.49 8.40 -17.57
C LEU A 233 17.97 8.98 -18.89
N LEU A 234 16.98 8.36 -19.52
CA LEU A 234 16.35 8.89 -20.74
C LEU A 234 15.75 10.29 -20.52
N ALA A 235 15.11 10.51 -19.37
CA ALA A 235 14.55 11.80 -18.97
C ALA A 235 15.61 12.91 -18.76
N LYS A 236 16.87 12.55 -18.48
CA LYS A 236 18.01 13.49 -18.39
C LYS A 236 18.68 13.69 -19.77
N ALA A 237 18.83 12.63 -20.56
CA ALA A 237 19.42 12.69 -21.90
C ALA A 237 18.61 13.59 -22.87
N ALA A 238 17.28 13.51 -22.83
CA ALA A 238 16.39 14.34 -23.66
C ALA A 238 16.59 15.85 -23.40
N ARG A 239 16.85 16.25 -22.15
CA ARG A 239 17.09 17.66 -21.78
C ARG A 239 18.41 18.18 -22.34
N LYS A 240 19.48 17.37 -22.26
CA LYS A 240 20.79 17.72 -22.85
C LYS A 240 20.73 17.86 -24.38
N LYS A 241 20.04 16.95 -25.09
CA LYS A 241 19.89 17.04 -26.56
C LYS A 241 19.16 18.32 -27.02
N LYS A 242 18.13 18.77 -26.29
CA LYS A 242 17.45 20.05 -26.58
C LYS A 242 18.40 21.25 -26.49
N TRP A 243 19.25 21.32 -25.46
CA TRP A 243 20.22 22.40 -25.30
C TRP A 243 21.31 22.39 -26.39
N ILE A 244 21.82 21.22 -26.77
CA ILE A 244 22.82 21.09 -27.85
C ILE A 244 22.25 21.60 -29.19
N CYS A 245 21.00 21.24 -29.51
CA CYS A 245 20.34 21.69 -30.74
C CYS A 245 20.13 23.22 -30.76
N LEU A 246 19.83 23.83 -29.61
CA LEU A 246 19.67 25.28 -29.43
C LEU A 246 21.01 26.01 -29.69
N VAL A 247 22.11 25.51 -29.11
CA VAL A 247 23.45 26.09 -29.32
C VAL A 247 23.88 26.03 -30.79
N ILE A 248 23.62 24.92 -31.48
CA ILE A 248 23.91 24.78 -32.92
C ILE A 248 23.10 25.79 -33.75
N PHE A 249 21.82 25.99 -33.42
CA PHE A 249 20.95 26.96 -34.11
C PHE A 249 21.45 28.41 -33.93
N ILE A 250 21.87 28.79 -32.72
CA ILE A 250 22.51 30.10 -32.48
C ILE A 250 23.80 30.25 -33.30
N LEU A 251 24.63 29.21 -33.37
CA LEU A 251 25.88 29.24 -34.15
C LEU A 251 25.62 29.48 -35.65
N ILE A 252 24.58 28.84 -36.22
CA ILE A 252 24.15 29.04 -37.61
C ILE A 252 23.70 30.50 -37.83
N ILE A 253 22.91 31.07 -36.91
CA ILE A 253 22.49 32.48 -36.99
C ILE A 253 23.70 33.42 -36.97
N ILE A 254 24.69 33.18 -36.09
CA ILE A 254 25.92 33.98 -36.01
C ILE A 254 26.69 33.93 -37.33
N ILE A 255 26.82 32.75 -37.95
CA ILE A 255 27.47 32.59 -39.27
C ILE A 255 26.72 33.37 -40.35
N ILE A 256 25.39 33.31 -40.38
CA ILE A 256 24.57 34.07 -41.34
C ILE A 256 24.77 35.58 -41.16
N VAL A 257 24.77 36.08 -39.92
CA VAL A 257 25.02 37.50 -39.61
C VAL A 257 26.42 37.92 -40.04
N ILE A 258 27.46 37.10 -39.82
CA ILE A 258 28.82 37.38 -40.28
C ILE A 258 28.89 37.45 -41.82
N VAL A 259 28.24 36.53 -42.54
CA VAL A 259 28.18 36.55 -44.01
C VAL A 259 27.45 37.78 -44.54
N ILE A 260 26.37 38.21 -43.89
CA ILE A 260 25.67 39.45 -44.27
C ILE A 260 26.59 40.67 -44.07
N ILE A 261 27.34 40.72 -42.96
CA ILE A 261 28.27 41.82 -42.66
C ILE A 261 29.45 41.85 -43.66
N THR A 262 30.02 40.71 -44.04
CA THR A 262 31.15 40.66 -44.98
C THR A 262 30.76 40.90 -46.44
N GLN A 263 29.53 40.59 -46.82
CA GLN A 263 29.00 40.81 -48.18
C GLN A 263 28.34 42.19 -48.37
N LEU A 264 28.42 43.09 -47.38
CA LEU A 264 27.95 44.48 -47.45
C LEU A 264 29.12 45.47 -47.44
N PRO A 265 29.83 45.67 -48.57
CA PRO A 265 30.74 46.80 -48.72
C PRO A 265 29.96 48.12 -48.58
N GLN A 266 30.50 49.05 -47.80
CA GLN A 266 29.83 50.28 -47.39
C GLN A 266 29.50 51.19 -48.59
N ILE A 267 28.22 51.33 -48.95
CA ILE A 267 27.76 52.47 -49.74
C ILE A 267 27.70 53.68 -48.82
N ARG A 268 28.73 54.53 -48.91
CA ARG A 268 28.84 55.79 -48.18
C ARG A 268 28.64 56.94 -49.16
N GLY A 269 27.57 57.71 -48.98
CA GLY A 269 27.26 58.89 -49.80
C GLY A 269 26.09 59.69 -49.20
N ASP A 270 26.13 61.02 -49.18
CA ASP A 270 27.30 61.88 -49.43
C ASP A 270 27.18 63.21 -48.68
N ASN A 271 28.28 63.96 -48.63
CA ASN A 271 28.45 65.15 -47.78
C ASN A 271 28.65 66.40 -48.65
N SER A 272 27.66 67.29 -48.73
CA SER A 272 27.85 68.67 -49.19
C SER A 272 26.71 69.61 -48.77
N GLN A 273 27.01 70.89 -48.72
CA GLN A 273 26.21 71.95 -48.11
C GLN A 273 25.83 73.02 -49.15
N SER A 274 24.80 73.82 -48.85
CA SER A 274 24.54 75.18 -49.40
C SER A 274 23.66 75.34 -50.66
N ASN A 275 22.43 75.83 -50.41
CA ASN A 275 21.76 76.97 -51.06
C ASN A 275 21.13 76.91 -52.48
N ASN A 276 19.78 76.85 -52.45
CA ASN A 276 18.82 77.88 -52.94
C ASN A 276 18.00 77.78 -54.26
N THR A 277 16.73 78.18 -54.09
CA THR A 277 15.77 78.86 -55.00
C THR A 277 14.91 78.12 -56.06
N ASN A 278 13.64 77.89 -55.66
CA ASN A 278 12.36 78.27 -56.34
C ASN A 278 11.54 77.28 -57.23
N LYS A 279 10.38 76.86 -56.67
CA LYS A 279 9.03 76.60 -57.30
C LYS A 279 8.89 75.39 -58.29
N THR A 280 7.80 74.64 -58.48
CA THR A 280 6.39 74.48 -57.96
C THR A 280 5.71 73.37 -58.85
N VAL A 281 4.83 72.40 -58.49
CA VAL A 281 4.01 72.01 -57.30
C VAL A 281 3.62 70.48 -57.29
N THR A 282 2.64 70.07 -56.48
CA THR A 282 1.97 68.73 -56.25
C THR A 282 1.03 68.22 -57.38
N PRO A 283 0.37 67.01 -57.31
CA PRO A 283 0.14 66.01 -56.21
C PRO A 283 0.70 64.58 -56.54
N ALA A 284 0.32 63.38 -56.01
CA ALA A 284 -0.81 62.88 -55.18
C ALA A 284 -0.43 61.61 -54.31
N LEU A 285 -1.39 60.72 -53.97
CA LEU A 285 -1.33 59.57 -53.01
C LEU A 285 -2.35 58.45 -53.44
N SER A 286 -2.57 57.25 -52.84
CA SER A 286 -2.23 56.60 -51.54
C SER A 286 -2.21 55.03 -51.60
N ASN A 287 -2.29 54.32 -50.45
CA ASN A 287 -2.14 52.85 -50.25
C ASN A 287 -3.24 52.25 -49.30
N SER A 288 -3.35 50.90 -49.19
CA SER A 288 -3.55 50.19 -47.88
C SER A 288 -3.32 48.65 -47.93
N PRO A 289 -3.05 47.95 -46.78
CA PRO A 289 -2.26 46.70 -46.78
C PRO A 289 -2.67 45.54 -45.80
N SER A 290 -1.84 44.48 -45.74
CA SER A 290 -1.51 43.64 -44.54
C SER A 290 -2.60 42.66 -43.99
N SER A 291 -2.36 41.61 -43.17
CA SER A 291 -1.17 41.08 -42.41
C SER A 291 -1.29 39.56 -42.17
N PRO A 292 -0.24 38.89 -41.62
CA PRO A 292 -0.43 37.69 -40.78
C PRO A 292 0.38 37.65 -39.45
N SER A 293 -0.19 36.93 -38.47
CA SER A 293 0.43 36.11 -37.38
C SER A 293 1.59 36.61 -36.48
N LEU A 294 1.25 36.70 -35.17
CA LEU A 294 1.96 36.17 -33.97
C LEU A 294 3.37 36.66 -33.53
N THR A 295 3.42 36.94 -32.21
CA THR A 295 4.57 37.09 -31.28
C THR A 295 5.67 38.09 -31.66
#